data_AF-A0A7Y3D087-F1
#
_entry.id   AF-A0A7Y3D087-F1
#
_cell.length_a   1.000
_cell.length_b   1.000
_cell.length_c   1.000
_cell.angle_alpha   90.00
_cell.angle_beta   90.00
_cell.angle_gamma   90.00
#
_symmetry.space_group_name_H-M   'P 1'
#
loop_
_entity.id
_entity.type
_entity.pdbx_description
1 polymer ?
#
loop_
_entity_poly.entity_id
_entity_poly.type
_entity_poly.pdbx_seq_one_letter_code
_entity_poly.pdbx_strand_id
1 'polypeptide(L)'
;IRIGVFGLGIELKGLVEKKMYKETKYLDPIEIAQDMTKTLKEERNCDLVICLSHLGYNYRNSEDKVSDLKLASATKDIDLIIGGHTHTFLKKPTIVKNINGENVLVNQVGCYGLYLGKIDFYLGTDKNKSADGTTIIV
;
A
#
# COMPACT_ATOMS: atom_id res chain seq x y z
N ILE A 1 -16.71 1.45 -12.41
CA ILE A 1 -15.70 1.51 -11.34
C ILE A 1 -14.90 0.23 -11.40
N ARG A 2 -13.58 0.33 -11.56
CA ARG A 2 -12.63 -0.78 -11.54
C ARG A 2 -11.65 -0.59 -10.38
N ILE A 3 -11.54 -1.59 -9.51
CA ILE A 3 -10.64 -1.56 -8.36
C ILE A 3 -9.51 -2.55 -8.60
N GLY A 4 -8.27 -2.06 -8.66
CA GLY A 4 -7.08 -2.87 -8.75
C GLY A 4 -6.59 -3.23 -7.35
N VAL A 5 -6.24 -4.50 -7.14
CA VAL A 5 -5.65 -4.97 -5.88
C VAL A 5 -4.38 -5.73 -6.19
N PHE A 6 -3.29 -5.40 -5.50
CA PHE A 6 -2.02 -6.13 -5.59
C PHE A 6 -1.42 -6.34 -4.21
N GLY A 7 -0.47 -7.27 -4.11
CA GLY A 7 0.13 -7.66 -2.84
C GLY A 7 1.65 -7.46 -2.81
N LEU A 8 2.18 -7.08 -1.64
CA LEU A 8 3.62 -7.02 -1.37
C LEU A 8 3.95 -7.83 -0.11
N GLY A 9 4.95 -8.71 -0.23
CA GLY A 9 5.48 -9.49 0.88
C GLY A 9 6.78 -8.90 1.42
N ILE A 10 7.12 -9.25 2.66
CA ILE A 10 8.41 -8.92 3.26
C ILE A 10 9.53 -9.85 2.78
N GLU A 11 10.78 -9.40 2.90
CA GLU A 11 11.95 -10.27 2.69
C GLU A 11 11.92 -11.47 3.64
N LEU A 12 12.00 -12.68 3.08
CA LEU A 12 11.95 -13.92 3.85
C LEU A 12 13.31 -14.28 4.48
N LYS A 13 14.42 -13.74 3.95
CA LYS A 13 15.76 -13.98 4.49
C LYS A 13 15.83 -13.45 5.92
N GLY A 14 16.21 -14.31 6.86
CA GLY A 14 16.26 -13.98 8.29
C GLY A 14 14.93 -14.14 9.03
N LEU A 15 13.82 -14.41 8.33
CA LEU A 15 12.50 -14.70 8.93
C LEU A 15 12.09 -16.16 8.71
N VAL A 16 12.49 -16.75 7.59
CA VAL A 16 12.13 -18.10 7.17
C VAL A 16 13.39 -18.87 6.78
N GLU A 17 13.43 -20.17 7.06
CA GLU A 17 14.55 -21.01 6.66
C GLU A 17 14.72 -21.07 5.13
N LYS A 18 15.95 -20.96 4.63
CA LYS A 18 16.26 -20.94 3.19
C LYS A 18 15.67 -22.12 2.42
N LYS A 19 15.62 -23.30 3.03
CA LYS A 19 15.03 -24.52 2.42
C LYS A 19 13.53 -24.37 2.11
N MET A 20 12.82 -23.48 2.80
CA MET A 20 11.37 -23.30 2.67
C MET A 20 11.01 -22.31 1.57
N TYR A 21 11.82 -21.27 1.35
CA TYR A 21 11.60 -20.29 0.27
C TYR A 21 12.49 -20.51 -0.96
N LYS A 22 13.37 -21.54 -0.94
CA LYS A 22 14.14 -22.05 -2.08
C LYS A 22 14.68 -20.95 -2.99
N GLU A 23 14.28 -20.91 -4.25
CA GLU A 23 14.75 -19.97 -5.28
C GLU A 23 13.99 -18.64 -5.28
N THR A 24 12.97 -18.46 -4.42
CA THR A 24 12.22 -17.20 -4.33
C THR A 24 13.17 -16.05 -4.01
N LYS A 25 13.11 -15.03 -4.86
CA LYS A 25 13.89 -13.80 -4.72
C LYS A 25 13.00 -12.72 -4.14
N TYR A 26 13.56 -11.97 -3.20
CA TYR A 26 12.98 -10.71 -2.78
C TYR A 26 13.39 -9.65 -3.80
N LEU A 27 12.41 -8.92 -4.31
CA LEU A 27 12.59 -7.82 -5.24
C LEU A 27 12.33 -6.51 -4.50
N ASP A 28 12.84 -5.40 -5.02
CA ASP A 28 12.57 -4.10 -4.42
C ASP A 28 11.05 -3.81 -4.43
N PRO A 29 10.42 -3.61 -3.27
CA PRO A 29 8.98 -3.46 -3.20
C PRO A 29 8.49 -2.13 -3.79
N ILE A 30 9.32 -1.09 -3.86
CA ILE A 30 8.96 0.20 -4.46
C ILE A 30 8.92 0.05 -5.99
N GLU A 31 9.95 -0.58 -6.58
CA GLU A 31 9.99 -0.86 -8.02
C GLU A 31 8.79 -1.72 -8.44
N ILE A 32 8.55 -2.83 -7.74
CA ILE A 32 7.44 -3.74 -8.05
C ILE A 32 6.09 -3.06 -7.84
N ALA A 33 5.93 -2.23 -6.80
CA ALA A 33 4.70 -1.47 -6.62
C ALA A 33 4.42 -0.55 -7.79
N GLN A 34 5.43 0.12 -8.34
CA GLN A 34 5.26 1.04 -9.47
C GLN A 34 4.94 0.33 -10.77
N ASP A 35 5.56 -0.82 -11.03
CA ASP A 35 5.19 -1.65 -12.18
C ASP A 35 3.72 -2.10 -12.07
N MET A 36 3.31 -2.54 -10.88
CA MET A 36 1.93 -2.97 -10.65
C MET A 36 0.93 -1.82 -10.77
N THR A 37 1.19 -0.66 -10.18
CA THR A 37 0.29 0.50 -10.26
C THR A 37 0.18 0.98 -11.70
N LYS A 38 1.29 1.02 -12.44
CA LYS A 38 1.30 1.33 -13.87
C LYS A 38 0.38 0.39 -14.65
N THR A 39 0.55 -0.93 -14.53
CA THR A 39 -0.32 -1.90 -15.22
C THR A 39 -1.78 -1.70 -14.80
N LEU A 40 -2.07 -1.51 -13.52
CA LEU A 40 -3.44 -1.33 -13.04
C LEU A 40 -4.09 -0.04 -13.55
N LYS A 41 -3.37 1.09 -13.56
CA LYS A 41 -3.88 2.39 -14.02
C LYS A 41 -3.92 2.49 -15.53
N GLU A 42 -2.82 2.23 -16.21
CA GLU A 42 -2.65 2.51 -17.64
C GLU A 42 -3.28 1.41 -18.52
N GLU A 43 -3.03 0.14 -18.19
CA GLU A 43 -3.52 -0.98 -19.00
C GLU A 43 -4.91 -1.43 -18.57
N ARG A 44 -5.14 -1.57 -17.26
CA ARG A 44 -6.41 -2.07 -16.72
C ARG A 44 -7.42 -0.97 -16.43
N ASN A 45 -7.02 0.31 -16.50
CA ASN A 45 -7.88 1.47 -16.33
C ASN A 45 -8.67 1.40 -15.00
N CYS A 46 -7.95 1.08 -13.92
CA CYS A 46 -8.49 1.07 -12.55
C CYS A 46 -8.75 2.50 -12.07
N ASP A 47 -9.95 2.71 -11.52
CA ASP A 47 -10.35 3.97 -10.89
C ASP A 47 -9.75 4.09 -9.48
N LEU A 48 -9.52 2.95 -8.79
CA LEU A 48 -8.92 2.86 -7.45
C LEU A 48 -7.87 1.74 -7.40
N VAL A 49 -6.74 1.95 -6.73
CA VAL A 49 -5.68 0.96 -6.54
C VAL A 49 -5.38 0.75 -5.05
N ILE A 50 -5.48 -0.51 -4.62
CA ILE A 50 -5.26 -0.94 -3.24
C ILE A 50 -4.05 -1.88 -3.18
N CYS A 51 -3.10 -1.56 -2.31
CA CYS A 51 -1.99 -2.42 -1.96
C CYS A 51 -2.29 -3.19 -0.67
N LEU A 52 -2.22 -4.52 -0.73
CA LEU A 52 -2.20 -5.38 0.45
C LEU A 52 -0.74 -5.65 0.83
N SER A 53 -0.25 -4.96 1.85
CA SER A 53 1.15 -4.98 2.22
C SER A 53 1.39 -5.79 3.49
N HIS A 54 2.45 -6.60 3.47
CA HIS A 54 3.04 -7.20 4.65
C HIS A 54 4.44 -6.65 4.94
N LEU A 55 4.76 -5.42 4.51
CA LEU A 55 6.06 -4.80 4.71
C LEU A 55 6.26 -4.27 6.13
N GLY A 56 5.18 -3.87 6.80
CA GLY A 56 5.21 -3.29 8.14
C GLY A 56 5.00 -1.79 8.12
N TYR A 57 4.28 -1.27 9.13
CA TYR A 57 3.86 0.13 9.16
C TYR A 57 5.03 1.13 9.11
N ASN A 58 5.96 1.04 10.06
CA ASN A 58 7.13 1.93 10.15
C ASN A 58 8.27 1.31 10.95
N TYR A 59 9.50 1.40 10.45
CA TYR A 59 10.72 0.95 11.12
C TYR A 59 11.61 2.13 11.50
N ARG A 60 11.49 2.62 12.74
CA ARG A 60 12.22 3.81 13.22
C ARG A 60 13.75 3.61 13.28
N ASN A 61 14.20 2.38 13.42
CA ASN A 61 15.62 2.04 13.62
C ASN A 61 16.26 1.41 12.36
N SER A 62 15.58 1.47 11.21
CA SER A 62 16.06 0.86 9.97
C SER A 62 15.68 1.73 8.79
N GLU A 63 16.59 2.60 8.39
CA GLU A 63 16.40 3.56 7.31
C GLU A 63 16.37 2.85 5.95
N ASP A 64 17.10 1.76 5.79
CA ASP A 64 17.15 0.96 4.56
C ASP A 64 15.92 0.07 4.36
N LYS A 65 15.17 -0.23 5.43
CA LYS A 65 14.01 -1.13 5.34
C LYS A 65 12.78 -0.36 4.86
N VAL A 66 12.23 -0.77 3.72
CA VAL A 66 10.97 -0.21 3.20
C VAL A 66 9.82 -0.60 4.13
N SER A 67 9.04 0.39 4.52
CA SER A 67 7.80 0.26 5.30
C SER A 67 6.61 0.78 4.49
N ASP A 68 5.39 0.57 4.98
CA ASP A 68 4.17 1.05 4.32
C ASP A 68 4.18 2.58 4.14
N LEU A 69 4.68 3.32 5.15
CA LEU A 69 4.83 4.78 5.03
C LEU A 69 5.86 5.20 3.97
N LYS A 70 7.00 4.52 3.90
CA LYS A 70 8.04 4.82 2.89
C LYS A 70 7.55 4.47 1.49
N LEU A 71 6.92 3.31 1.35
CA LEU A 71 6.29 2.86 0.10
C LEU A 71 5.29 3.91 -0.38
N ALA A 72 4.37 4.35 0.49
CA ALA A 72 3.38 5.38 0.16
C ALA A 72 4.04 6.67 -0.36
N SER A 73 5.13 7.12 0.29
CA SER A 73 5.81 8.35 -0.10
C SER A 73 6.67 8.24 -1.37
N ALA A 74 7.16 7.04 -1.69
CA ALA A 74 8.09 6.80 -2.79
C ALA A 74 7.41 6.31 -4.09
N THR A 75 6.11 6.01 -4.03
CA THR A 75 5.32 5.53 -5.17
C THR A 75 4.34 6.60 -5.66
N LYS A 76 3.60 6.32 -6.72
CA LYS A 76 2.40 7.07 -7.14
C LYS A 76 1.28 6.10 -7.45
N ASP A 77 0.08 6.62 -7.71
CA ASP A 77 -1.04 5.83 -8.21
C ASP A 77 -1.61 4.76 -7.24
N ILE A 78 -1.16 4.73 -5.98
CA ILE A 78 -1.77 3.94 -4.89
C ILE A 78 -2.71 4.85 -4.10
N ASP A 79 -3.96 4.44 -3.90
CA ASP A 79 -4.92 5.19 -3.09
C ASP A 79 -4.93 4.71 -1.63
N LEU A 80 -4.76 3.39 -1.42
CA LEU A 80 -4.82 2.76 -0.10
C LEU A 80 -3.79 1.64 0.04
N ILE A 81 -3.08 1.64 1.17
CA ILE A 81 -2.26 0.54 1.66
C ILE A 81 -2.92 -0.04 2.92
N ILE A 82 -3.24 -1.33 2.85
CA ILE A 82 -3.66 -2.13 4.00
C ILE A 82 -2.45 -2.94 4.45
N GLY A 83 -1.80 -2.46 5.51
CA GLY A 83 -0.56 -2.98 6.05
C GLY A 83 -0.73 -4.16 7.02
N GLY A 84 0.41 -4.74 7.42
CA GLY A 84 0.50 -5.89 8.30
C GLY A 84 1.86 -5.97 9.00
N HIS A 85 2.27 -7.17 9.43
CA HIS A 85 3.59 -7.47 10.00
C HIS A 85 3.92 -6.85 11.37
N THR A 86 3.89 -5.53 11.53
CA THR A 86 4.33 -4.83 12.76
C THR A 86 3.31 -4.85 13.90
N HIS A 87 2.15 -5.49 13.69
CA HIS A 87 1.03 -5.53 14.65
C HIS A 87 0.62 -4.15 15.17
N THR A 88 0.76 -3.10 14.35
CA THR A 88 0.46 -1.72 14.73
C THR A 88 -1.06 -1.52 14.82
N PHE A 89 -1.52 -1.03 15.98
CA PHE A 89 -2.90 -0.60 16.19
C PHE A 89 -3.01 0.89 15.87
N LEU A 90 -3.74 1.23 14.82
CA LEU A 90 -4.02 2.61 14.45
C LEU A 90 -5.44 3.00 14.88
N LYS A 91 -5.58 4.17 15.50
CA LYS A 91 -6.91 4.74 15.82
C LYS A 91 -7.62 5.24 14.57
N LYS A 92 -6.85 5.70 13.59
CA LYS A 92 -7.31 6.16 12.28
C LYS A 92 -6.22 5.89 11.24
N PRO A 93 -6.58 5.73 9.95
CA PRO A 93 -5.61 5.70 8.86
C PRO A 93 -4.66 6.91 8.89
N THR A 94 -3.41 6.66 8.54
CA THR A 94 -2.39 7.70 8.32
C THR A 94 -2.47 8.17 6.88
N ILE A 95 -2.41 9.49 6.67
CA ILE A 95 -2.34 10.07 5.33
C ILE A 95 -0.88 10.37 5.02
N VAL A 96 -0.40 9.84 3.90
CA VAL A 96 0.96 10.09 3.38
C VAL A 96 0.86 10.77 2.02
N LYS A 97 1.78 11.70 1.73
CA LYS A 97 1.90 12.31 0.41
C LYS A 97 2.81 11.46 -0.47
N ASN A 98 2.33 11.07 -1.64
CA ASN A 98 3.10 10.33 -2.64
C ASN A 98 4.04 11.25 -3.43
N ILE A 99 4.79 10.73 -4.41
CA ILE A 99 5.74 11.53 -5.21
C ILE A 99 5.08 12.63 -6.04
N ASN A 100 3.78 12.49 -6.34
CA ASN A 100 2.97 13.49 -7.04
C ASN A 100 2.29 14.49 -6.07
N GLY A 101 2.47 14.33 -4.75
CA GLY A 101 1.79 15.14 -3.75
C GLY A 101 0.32 14.76 -3.52
N GLU A 102 -0.11 13.59 -4.01
CA GLU A 102 -1.45 13.06 -3.79
C GLU A 102 -1.53 12.34 -2.44
N ASN A 103 -2.75 12.21 -1.89
CA ASN A 103 -2.96 11.54 -0.61
C ASN A 103 -3.04 10.02 -0.80
N VAL A 104 -2.27 9.28 -0.01
CA VAL A 104 -2.36 7.83 0.14
C VAL A 104 -2.78 7.51 1.56
N LEU A 105 -3.79 6.66 1.73
CA LEU A 105 -4.13 6.12 3.04
C LEU A 105 -3.24 4.93 3.38
N VAL A 106 -2.75 4.90 4.61
CA VAL A 106 -2.06 3.75 5.18
C VAL A 106 -2.80 3.32 6.43
N ASN A 107 -3.28 2.08 6.47
CA ASN A 107 -3.99 1.57 7.64
C ASN A 107 -3.52 0.17 8.04
N GLN A 108 -3.62 -0.13 9.34
CA GLN A 108 -3.32 -1.42 9.93
C GLN A 108 -4.15 -1.62 11.20
N VAL A 109 -4.64 -2.85 11.41
CA VAL A 109 -5.64 -3.18 12.45
C VAL A 109 -5.08 -4.10 13.53
N GLY A 110 -3.80 -3.95 13.87
CA GLY A 110 -3.15 -4.76 14.90
C GLY A 110 -2.95 -6.21 14.47
N CYS A 111 -3.37 -7.15 15.33
CA CYS A 111 -3.19 -8.59 15.16
C CYS A 111 -4.26 -9.42 15.88
N TYR A 112 -4.21 -10.74 15.68
CA TYR A 112 -5.03 -11.75 16.37
C TYR A 112 -6.55 -11.65 16.15
N GLY A 113 -6.99 -10.91 15.14
CA GLY A 113 -8.43 -10.74 14.85
C GLY A 113 -9.17 -9.91 15.90
N LEU A 114 -8.47 -9.13 16.71
CA LEU A 114 -9.07 -8.29 17.76
C LEU A 114 -9.87 -7.10 17.19
N TYR A 115 -9.51 -6.63 16.00
CA TYR A 115 -10.16 -5.52 15.33
C TYR A 115 -10.46 -5.86 13.87
N LEU A 116 -11.55 -5.28 13.37
CA LEU A 116 -11.93 -5.27 11.96
C LEU A 116 -11.85 -3.83 11.45
N GLY A 117 -11.02 -3.61 10.43
CA GLY A 117 -10.92 -2.31 9.77
C GLY A 117 -12.08 -2.08 8.81
N LYS A 118 -12.62 -0.87 8.81
CA LYS A 118 -13.58 -0.40 7.82
C LYS A 118 -13.07 0.92 7.24
N ILE A 119 -13.02 1.01 5.92
CA ILE A 119 -12.69 2.23 5.18
C ILE A 119 -13.78 2.43 4.15
N ASP A 120 -14.43 3.59 4.18
CA ASP A 120 -15.49 3.96 3.26
C ASP A 120 -14.92 4.88 2.18
N PHE A 121 -15.11 4.53 0.90
CA PHE A 121 -14.75 5.37 -0.24
C PHE A 121 -16.01 5.93 -0.90
N TYR A 122 -15.96 7.22 -1.25
CA TYR A 122 -17.02 7.89 -1.99
C TYR A 122 -16.49 8.31 -3.36
N LEU A 123 -17.08 7.76 -4.42
CA LEU A 123 -16.66 8.00 -5.80
C LEU A 123 -17.72 8.84 -6.52
N GLY A 124 -17.38 10.09 -6.83
CA GLY A 124 -18.25 11.01 -7.57
C GLY A 124 -18.19 10.78 -9.09
N THR A 125 -19.25 11.19 -9.81
CA THR A 125 -19.38 11.06 -11.27
C THR A 125 -18.71 12.18 -12.07
N ASP A 126 -18.20 13.23 -11.41
CA ASP A 126 -17.74 14.45 -12.09
C ASP A 126 -16.31 14.31 -12.62
N LYS A 127 -16.19 13.62 -13.77
CA LYS A 127 -14.98 13.53 -14.59
C LYS A 127 -14.67 14.81 -15.40
N ASN A 128 -15.25 15.97 -15.07
CA ASN A 128 -15.13 17.19 -15.88
C ASN A 128 -14.87 18.44 -15.03
N LYS A 129 -13.61 18.59 -14.60
CA LYS A 129 -12.75 19.77 -14.80
C LYS A 129 -11.52 19.62 -13.91
N SER A 130 -10.45 19.09 -14.51
CA SER A 130 -9.05 19.40 -14.17
C SER A 130 -8.66 19.25 -12.70
N ALA A 131 -8.51 18.01 -12.24
CA ALA A 131 -7.36 17.56 -11.45
C ALA A 131 -7.43 16.04 -11.28
N ASP A 132 -6.32 15.38 -11.56
CA ASP A 132 -6.01 14.04 -11.08
C ASP A 132 -6.36 13.90 -9.59
N GLY A 133 -7.16 12.89 -9.23
CA GLY A 133 -7.21 12.46 -7.84
C GLY A 133 -8.55 11.93 -7.36
N THR A 134 -8.51 10.71 -6.83
CA THR A 134 -9.51 10.17 -5.90
C THR A 134 -9.59 11.08 -4.67
N THR A 135 -10.79 11.63 -4.37
CA THR A 135 -10.99 12.32 -3.09
C THR A 135 -11.20 11.28 -1.99
N ILE A 136 -10.31 11.29 -1.00
CA ILE A 136 -10.37 10.37 0.14
C ILE A 136 -10.86 11.13 1.37
N ILE A 137 -11.97 10.69 1.94
CA ILE A 137 -12.53 11.19 3.20
C ILE A 137 -12.50 10.02 4.20
N VAL A 138 -11.96 10.27 5.39
CA VAL A 138 -11.83 9.29 6.49
C VAL A 138 -12.48 9.86 7.75
#